data_AF-A0A919RF99-F1
#
_entry.id   AF-A0A919RF99-F1
#
_cell.length_a   1.000
_cell.length_b   1.000
_cell.length_c   1.000
_cell.angle_alpha   90.00
_cell.angle_beta   90.00
_cell.angle_gamma   90.00
#
_symmetry.space_group_name_H-M   'P 1'
#
loop_
_entity.id
_entity.type
_entity.pdbx_description
1 polymer ?
#
loop_
_entity_poly.entity_id
_entity_poly.type
_entity_poly.pdbx_seq_one_letter_code
_entity_poly.pdbx_strand_id
1 'polypeptide(L)'
;MPGEGTVITAPGVAWAAYYSLRFGPGRRLHGHEDHLGITYHAHGRDIVVEAGFHSYERTSYQQWTYSPEAHSVPIVVDAEFRESVPTHLTASSAEPGRQSFTLSDDAYGARRTRSVLVDHGLGAMVVHDTVETGSMLRTLWHVAPGLAVLSARNGRVVLGKGDWRASITQLAPPSGKRLTGQEVRHSTISTGYLKTAETSVVESPAAPAVLTVIVPGHAHPAVTWADGGLSVRTSQGEATFPLST
;
A
#
# COMPACT_ATOMS: atom_id res chain seq x y z
N MET A 1 21.67 -11.40 -11.70
CA MET A 1 20.50 -10.81 -12.37
C MET A 1 19.48 -10.53 -11.29
N PRO A 2 19.19 -9.28 -10.87
CA PRO A 2 17.98 -9.07 -10.10
C PRO A 2 16.81 -9.27 -11.08
N GLY A 3 16.06 -10.34 -10.89
CA GLY A 3 14.88 -10.66 -11.68
C GLY A 3 13.77 -9.65 -11.43
N GLU A 4 12.93 -9.46 -12.44
CA GLU A 4 11.58 -8.93 -12.26
C GLU A 4 10.87 -9.80 -11.21
N GLY A 5 10.31 -9.17 -10.18
CA GLY A 5 9.80 -9.89 -9.01
C GLY A 5 8.45 -9.37 -8.60
N THR A 6 7.46 -10.26 -8.63
CA THR A 6 6.27 -10.12 -7.79
C THR A 6 6.42 -11.10 -6.64
N VAL A 7 6.52 -10.63 -5.41
CA VAL A 7 6.40 -11.53 -4.24
C VAL A 7 4.93 -11.82 -4.04
N ILE A 8 4.54 -13.07 -4.26
CA ILE A 8 3.19 -13.57 -4.00
C ILE A 8 3.28 -14.60 -2.88
N THR A 9 2.64 -14.35 -1.74
CA THR A 9 2.61 -15.30 -0.62
C THR A 9 1.20 -15.51 -0.10
N ALA A 10 0.77 -16.78 -0.02
CA ALA A 10 -0.49 -17.21 0.61
C ALA A 10 -0.21 -18.36 1.59
N PRO A 11 -0.54 -18.21 2.88
CA PRO A 11 -0.85 -19.36 3.71
C PRO A 11 -2.10 -20.09 3.18
N GLY A 12 -2.10 -21.42 3.17
CA GLY A 12 -3.19 -22.25 2.62
C GLY A 12 -4.48 -22.31 3.46
N VAL A 13 -4.86 -21.24 4.15
CA VAL A 13 -6.03 -21.19 5.07
C VAL A 13 -6.88 -19.95 4.82
N ALA A 14 -8.20 -20.03 5.04
CA ALA A 14 -9.17 -18.99 4.66
C ALA A 14 -8.98 -17.60 5.33
N TRP A 15 -8.20 -17.51 6.41
CA TRP A 15 -7.85 -16.25 7.08
C TRP A 15 -6.51 -15.66 6.61
N ALA A 16 -5.80 -16.37 5.75
CA ALA A 16 -4.49 -15.99 5.25
C ALA A 16 -4.50 -14.63 4.53
N ALA A 17 -3.46 -13.85 4.80
CA ALA A 17 -3.12 -12.68 3.99
C ALA A 17 -2.37 -13.11 2.72
N TYR A 18 -2.85 -12.62 1.57
CA TYR A 18 -2.19 -12.66 0.27
C TYR A 18 -1.85 -11.25 -0.17
N TYR A 19 -0.69 -11.06 -0.76
CA TYR A 19 -0.28 -9.76 -1.29
C TYR A 19 0.66 -9.92 -2.46
N SER A 20 0.80 -8.83 -3.22
CA SER A 20 1.83 -8.68 -4.24
C SER A 20 2.64 -7.42 -3.97
N LEU A 21 3.95 -7.49 -4.17
CA LEU A 21 4.85 -6.32 -4.19
C LEU A 21 5.47 -6.19 -5.57
N ARG A 22 5.48 -4.98 -6.15
CA ARG A 22 6.01 -4.72 -7.48
C ARG A 22 7.41 -4.11 -7.43
N PHE A 23 8.40 -4.80 -8.02
CA PHE A 23 9.74 -4.28 -8.23
C PHE A 23 10.42 -4.97 -9.41
N GLY A 24 11.46 -4.35 -9.94
CA GLY A 24 12.17 -4.88 -11.09
C GLY A 24 12.83 -3.82 -11.95
N PRO A 25 13.27 -4.19 -13.16
CA PRO A 25 13.75 -3.22 -14.14
C PRO A 25 12.64 -2.22 -14.47
N GLY A 26 13.02 -1.02 -14.92
CA GLY A 26 12.06 -0.04 -15.39
C GLY A 26 11.09 -0.58 -16.46
N ARG A 27 9.92 0.06 -16.57
CA ARG A 27 8.81 -0.37 -17.43
C ARG A 27 9.27 -0.81 -18.83
N ARG A 28 8.78 -1.97 -19.26
CA ARG A 28 8.94 -2.49 -20.62
C ARG A 28 7.60 -2.96 -21.17
N LEU A 29 7.39 -2.80 -22.47
CA LEU A 29 6.23 -3.34 -23.21
C LEU A 29 4.88 -3.05 -22.54
N HIS A 30 4.27 -4.06 -21.94
CA HIS A 30 2.93 -4.03 -21.34
C HIS A 30 2.93 -3.68 -19.83
N GLY A 31 4.09 -3.35 -19.26
CA GLY A 31 4.19 -2.92 -17.88
C GLY A 31 3.50 -1.58 -17.63
N HIS A 32 3.23 -1.30 -16.36
CA HIS A 32 2.72 -0.03 -15.85
C HIS A 32 3.82 0.63 -15.00
N GLU A 33 3.69 1.91 -14.65
CA GLU A 33 4.57 2.57 -13.68
C GLU A 33 4.10 2.26 -12.24
N ASP A 34 3.94 0.97 -11.93
CA ASP A 34 3.38 0.41 -10.69
C ASP A 34 4.46 -0.03 -9.69
N HIS A 35 5.70 0.39 -9.92
CA HIS A 35 6.83 0.10 -9.04
C HIS A 35 6.58 0.58 -7.61
N LEU A 36 6.93 -0.26 -6.64
CA LEU A 36 6.58 -0.16 -5.21
C LEU A 36 5.09 -0.40 -4.92
N GLY A 37 4.28 -0.77 -5.92
CA GLY A 37 2.86 -1.07 -5.79
C GLY A 37 2.59 -2.28 -4.90
N ILE A 38 1.44 -2.24 -4.24
CA ILE A 38 0.95 -3.29 -3.33
C ILE A 38 -0.48 -3.67 -3.71
N THR A 39 -0.74 -4.98 -3.87
CA THR A 39 -2.09 -5.53 -3.68
C THR A 39 -2.17 -6.23 -2.34
N TYR A 40 -3.36 -6.24 -1.74
CA TYR A 40 -3.58 -6.88 -0.46
C TYR A 40 -4.95 -7.53 -0.36
N HIS A 41 -4.95 -8.81 -0.01
CA HIS A 41 -6.11 -9.65 0.23
C HIS A 41 -5.98 -10.27 1.61
N ALA A 42 -7.02 -10.20 2.43
CA ALA A 42 -7.04 -10.83 3.74
C ALA A 42 -8.47 -11.07 4.19
N HIS A 43 -8.69 -12.09 5.03
CA HIS A 43 -10.03 -12.49 5.50
C HIS A 43 -10.99 -12.78 4.33
N GLY A 44 -10.47 -13.46 3.29
CA GLY A 44 -11.23 -13.92 2.12
C GLY A 44 -11.73 -12.81 1.19
N ARG A 45 -11.09 -11.64 1.18
CA ARG A 45 -11.44 -10.54 0.27
C ARG A 45 -10.25 -9.64 -0.07
N ASP A 46 -10.36 -8.99 -1.21
CA ASP A 46 -9.45 -7.91 -1.60
C ASP A 46 -9.71 -6.67 -0.73
N ILE A 47 -8.63 -6.00 -0.36
CA ILE A 47 -8.63 -4.78 0.44
C ILE A 47 -7.95 -3.67 -0.35
N VAL A 48 -6.74 -3.94 -0.85
CA VAL A 48 -5.97 -3.04 -1.72
C VAL A 48 -5.81 -3.70 -3.08
N VAL A 49 -6.11 -2.96 -4.14
CA VAL A 49 -6.14 -3.47 -5.52
C VAL A 49 -5.31 -2.60 -6.46
N GLU A 50 -5.06 -3.10 -7.68
CA GLU A 50 -4.46 -2.32 -8.77
C GLU A 50 -5.51 -1.76 -9.72
N ALA A 51 -5.14 -0.75 -10.49
CA ALA A 51 -6.00 -0.21 -11.55
C ALA A 51 -6.27 -1.21 -12.70
N GLY A 52 -5.42 -2.22 -12.86
CA GLY A 52 -5.60 -3.27 -13.87
C GLY A 52 -5.46 -2.78 -15.31
N PHE A 53 -5.79 -3.67 -16.26
CA PHE A 53 -5.73 -3.40 -17.69
C PHE A 53 -7.14 -3.48 -18.29
N HIS A 54 -7.58 -2.43 -18.99
CA HIS A 54 -8.92 -2.35 -19.57
C HIS A 54 -8.95 -2.75 -21.05
N SER A 55 -8.10 -2.11 -21.85
CA SER A 55 -8.09 -2.24 -23.31
C SER A 55 -6.75 -1.80 -23.90
N TYR A 56 -6.50 -2.18 -25.15
CA TYR A 56 -5.38 -1.66 -25.94
C TYR A 56 -5.63 -0.27 -26.55
N GLU A 57 -6.86 0.26 -26.42
CA GLU A 57 -7.22 1.58 -26.93
C GLU A 57 -6.48 2.71 -26.20
N ARG A 58 -5.87 3.60 -26.99
CA ARG A 58 -5.05 4.73 -26.52
C ARG A 58 -5.92 5.89 -26.04
N THR A 59 -6.58 5.69 -24.90
CA THR A 59 -7.45 6.67 -24.25
C THR A 59 -6.72 7.37 -23.09
N SER A 60 -7.27 8.49 -22.61
CA SER A 60 -6.79 9.13 -21.37
C SER A 60 -6.91 8.19 -20.17
N TYR A 61 -7.93 7.34 -20.14
CA TYR A 61 -8.09 6.30 -19.14
C TYR A 61 -6.93 5.30 -19.17
N GLN A 62 -6.56 4.80 -20.35
CA GLN A 62 -5.41 3.91 -20.49
C GLN A 62 -4.11 4.59 -20.08
N GLN A 63 -3.89 5.85 -20.47
CA GLN A 63 -2.72 6.63 -20.06
C GLN A 63 -2.64 6.78 -18.54
N TRP A 64 -3.78 7.07 -17.89
CA TRP A 64 -3.87 7.11 -16.44
C TRP A 64 -3.54 5.74 -15.82
N THR A 65 -4.07 4.63 -16.35
CA THR A 65 -3.76 3.30 -15.79
C THR A 65 -2.28 2.95 -15.83
N TYR A 66 -1.49 3.57 -16.71
CA TYR A 66 -0.04 3.39 -16.76
C TYR A 66 0.74 4.29 -15.80
N SER A 67 0.11 5.33 -15.23
CA SER A 67 0.79 6.30 -14.38
C SER A 67 0.85 5.84 -12.92
N PRO A 68 1.83 6.31 -12.13
CA PRO A 68 1.93 5.97 -10.71
C PRO A 68 0.64 6.26 -9.91
N GLU A 69 -0.13 7.28 -10.29
CA GLU A 69 -1.38 7.67 -9.64
C GLU A 69 -2.48 6.61 -9.69
N ALA A 70 -2.39 5.67 -10.63
CA ALA A 70 -3.31 4.54 -10.74
C ALA A 70 -2.96 3.36 -9.81
N HIS A 71 -1.89 3.49 -9.02
CA HIS A 71 -1.35 2.39 -8.22
C HIS A 71 -1.26 2.74 -6.73
N SER A 72 -1.19 1.71 -5.89
CA SER A 72 -1.04 1.89 -4.44
C SER A 72 0.44 2.11 -4.07
N VAL A 73 0.97 3.29 -4.39
CA VAL A 73 2.40 3.65 -4.29
C VAL A 73 2.60 4.93 -3.47
N PRO A 74 3.82 5.21 -2.94
CA PRO A 74 4.15 6.57 -2.56
C PRO A 74 4.28 7.43 -3.83
N ILE A 75 4.11 8.75 -3.73
CA ILE A 75 4.32 9.75 -4.79
C ILE A 75 5.12 10.88 -4.16
N VAL A 76 6.25 11.27 -4.73
CA VAL A 76 7.05 12.40 -4.23
C VAL A 76 6.39 13.70 -4.67
N VAL A 77 6.17 14.60 -3.73
CA VAL A 77 5.51 15.90 -3.96
C VAL A 77 6.48 16.83 -4.67
N ASP A 78 5.95 17.62 -5.61
CA ASP A 78 6.70 18.60 -6.41
C ASP A 78 7.89 18.02 -7.20
N ALA A 79 7.86 16.72 -7.49
CA ALA A 79 8.86 16.03 -8.29
C ALA A 79 8.22 15.31 -9.47
N GLU A 80 8.89 15.34 -10.62
CA GLU A 80 8.46 14.64 -11.83
C GLU A 80 8.88 13.17 -11.78
N PHE A 81 7.96 12.28 -12.18
CA PHE A 81 8.24 10.87 -12.31
C PHE A 81 9.13 10.58 -13.52
N ARG A 82 10.16 9.77 -13.32
CA ARG A 82 11.11 9.31 -14.32
C ARG A 82 10.78 7.88 -14.67
N GLU A 83 10.15 7.70 -15.82
CA GLU A 83 9.88 6.38 -16.39
C GLU A 83 11.17 5.56 -16.51
N SER A 84 11.02 4.23 -16.51
CA SER A 84 12.13 3.29 -16.70
C SER A 84 13.22 3.27 -15.61
N VAL A 85 13.04 3.98 -14.50
CA VAL A 85 13.92 3.82 -13.33
C VAL A 85 13.60 2.48 -12.64
N PRO A 86 14.60 1.62 -12.40
CA PRO A 86 14.37 0.33 -11.76
C PRO A 86 14.07 0.48 -10.26
N THR A 87 13.31 -0.46 -9.74
CA THR A 87 13.09 -0.63 -8.29
C THR A 87 13.74 -1.91 -7.82
N HIS A 88 14.44 -1.80 -6.70
CA HIS A 88 15.22 -2.89 -6.14
C HIS A 88 14.60 -3.40 -4.85
N LEU A 89 14.48 -4.73 -4.73
CA LEU A 89 14.31 -5.39 -3.45
C LEU A 89 15.65 -5.39 -2.71
N THR A 90 15.77 -4.61 -1.64
CA THR A 90 17.01 -4.39 -0.90
C THR A 90 17.10 -5.20 0.40
N ALA A 91 15.96 -5.65 0.94
CA ALA A 91 15.91 -6.59 2.05
C ALA A 91 14.66 -7.48 1.97
N SER A 92 14.77 -8.73 2.43
CA SER A 92 13.63 -9.65 2.52
C SER A 92 13.80 -10.65 3.66
N SER A 93 12.72 -10.93 4.38
CA SER A 93 12.57 -12.06 5.28
C SER A 93 11.17 -12.66 5.09
N ALA A 94 11.06 -13.98 5.00
CA ALA A 94 9.79 -14.67 4.77
C ALA A 94 9.67 -15.85 5.73
N GLU A 95 9.15 -15.58 6.93
CA GLU A 95 8.85 -16.60 7.93
C GLU A 95 7.35 -16.93 7.92
N PRO A 96 6.92 -18.11 8.40
CA PRO A 96 5.52 -18.53 8.31
C PRO A 96 4.50 -17.58 8.94
N GLY A 97 4.85 -16.96 10.07
CA GLY A 97 3.97 -16.02 10.78
C GLY A 97 4.15 -14.56 10.34
N ARG A 98 5.28 -14.23 9.71
CA ARG A 98 5.69 -12.86 9.46
C ARG A 98 6.60 -12.76 8.25
N GLN A 99 6.33 -11.77 7.41
CA GLN A 99 7.19 -11.48 6.27
C GLN A 99 7.50 -9.99 6.22
N SER A 100 8.70 -9.64 5.78
CA SER A 100 9.15 -8.27 5.66
C SER A 100 9.98 -8.06 4.40
N PHE A 101 9.75 -6.95 3.70
CA PHE A 101 10.45 -6.60 2.47
C PHE A 101 10.77 -5.11 2.49
N THR A 102 11.95 -4.74 1.99
CA THR A 102 12.32 -3.35 1.75
C THR A 102 12.62 -3.17 0.28
N LEU A 103 11.97 -2.19 -0.32
CA LEU A 103 12.10 -1.84 -1.72
C LEU A 103 12.56 -0.39 -1.84
N SER A 104 13.38 -0.06 -2.82
CA SER A 104 13.77 1.33 -3.08
C SER A 104 14.07 1.62 -4.53
N ASP A 105 13.81 2.87 -4.93
CA ASP A 105 14.20 3.46 -6.21
C ASP A 105 14.42 4.98 -6.08
N ASP A 106 14.85 5.59 -7.18
CA ASP A 106 15.06 7.03 -7.32
C ASP A 106 14.16 7.60 -8.43
N ALA A 107 12.96 7.04 -8.61
CA ALA A 107 12.09 7.33 -9.77
C ALA A 107 11.56 8.77 -9.80
N TYR A 108 11.77 9.56 -8.75
CA TYR A 108 11.43 10.99 -8.71
C TYR A 108 12.67 11.88 -8.62
N GLY A 109 13.86 11.32 -8.87
CA GLY A 109 15.13 12.01 -8.62
C GLY A 109 15.49 12.21 -7.15
N ALA A 110 14.66 11.68 -6.26
CA ALA A 110 14.89 11.58 -4.83
C ALA A 110 14.67 10.12 -4.41
N ARG A 111 15.52 9.61 -3.52
CA ARG A 111 15.40 8.23 -3.08
C ARG A 111 14.12 8.03 -2.28
N ARG A 112 13.33 7.04 -2.67
CA ARG A 112 12.11 6.59 -1.97
C ARG A 112 12.27 5.14 -1.56
N THR A 113 11.89 4.86 -0.32
CA THR A 113 11.99 3.52 0.27
C THR A 113 10.64 3.12 0.82
N ARG A 114 10.22 1.89 0.52
CA ARG A 114 9.02 1.26 1.06
C ARG A 114 9.41 -0.01 1.80
N SER A 115 9.17 -0.01 3.10
CA SER A 115 9.33 -1.21 3.94
C SER A 115 7.95 -1.75 4.28
N VAL A 116 7.69 -3.00 3.90
CA VAL A 116 6.43 -3.71 4.12
C VAL A 116 6.66 -4.81 5.12
N LEU A 117 5.81 -4.91 6.13
CA LEU A 117 5.75 -6.03 7.06
C LEU A 117 4.32 -6.57 7.09
N VAL A 118 4.17 -7.87 6.87
CA VAL A 118 2.90 -8.58 6.94
C VAL A 118 2.95 -9.57 8.09
N ASP A 119 2.00 -9.43 9.02
CA ASP A 119 1.74 -10.38 10.09
C ASP A 119 0.59 -11.27 9.67
N HIS A 120 0.86 -12.56 9.45
CA HIS A 120 -0.17 -13.48 8.97
C HIS A 120 -1.16 -13.82 10.08
N GLY A 121 -0.75 -13.82 11.36
CA GLY A 121 -1.61 -14.17 12.50
C GLY A 121 -2.78 -13.20 12.67
N LEU A 122 -2.51 -11.89 12.64
CA LEU A 122 -3.57 -10.87 12.63
C LEU A 122 -4.10 -10.55 11.23
N GLY A 123 -3.45 -11.06 10.19
CA GLY A 123 -3.65 -10.59 8.82
C GLY A 123 -3.45 -9.08 8.75
N ALA A 124 -2.45 -8.52 9.43
CA ALA A 124 -2.19 -7.07 9.43
C ALA A 124 -1.01 -6.74 8.50
N MET A 125 -1.08 -5.59 7.84
CA MET A 125 0.02 -5.06 7.02
C MET A 125 0.46 -3.71 7.56
N VAL A 126 1.77 -3.54 7.72
CA VAL A 126 2.42 -2.28 8.10
C VAL A 126 3.36 -1.87 6.98
N VAL A 127 3.21 -0.64 6.51
CA VAL A 127 4.01 -0.09 5.42
C VAL A 127 4.63 1.21 5.87
N HIS A 128 5.95 1.28 5.84
CA HIS A 128 6.73 2.48 6.13
C HIS A 128 7.30 3.02 4.81
N ASP A 129 6.72 4.13 4.36
CA ASP A 129 7.18 4.88 3.20
C ASP A 129 8.05 6.04 3.65
N THR A 130 9.26 6.16 3.12
CA THR A 130 10.17 7.29 3.35
C THR A 130 10.67 7.85 2.03
N VAL A 131 11.02 9.14 2.05
CA VAL A 131 11.73 9.81 0.96
C VAL A 131 12.97 10.50 1.53
N GLU A 132 13.95 10.75 0.67
CA GLU A 132 15.15 11.52 0.96
C GLU A 132 14.83 12.84 1.69
N THR A 133 15.71 13.19 2.64
CA THR A 133 15.60 14.39 3.47
C THR A 133 15.39 15.65 2.62
N GLY A 134 14.43 16.48 3.02
CA GLY A 134 14.08 17.71 2.30
C GLY A 134 12.98 17.51 1.25
N SER A 135 12.64 16.27 0.91
CA SER A 135 11.48 15.94 0.08
C SER A 135 10.27 15.55 0.95
N MET A 136 9.10 15.53 0.32
CA MET A 136 7.87 15.00 0.92
C MET A 136 7.24 13.99 -0.02
N LEU A 137 6.52 13.03 0.53
CA LEU A 137 5.70 12.08 -0.22
C LEU A 137 4.26 12.08 0.28
N ARG A 138 3.35 11.67 -0.59
CA ARG A 138 2.01 11.18 -0.25
C ARG A 138 1.92 9.70 -0.58
N THR A 139 1.05 8.97 0.10
CA THR A 139 0.79 7.56 -0.18
C THR A 139 -0.61 7.41 -0.76
N LEU A 140 -0.74 6.57 -1.79
CA LEU A 140 -2.01 6.22 -2.41
C LEU A 140 -2.38 4.78 -2.04
N TRP A 141 -3.66 4.56 -1.74
CA TRP A 141 -4.22 3.23 -1.45
C TRP A 141 -5.54 3.06 -2.19
N HIS A 142 -5.52 2.29 -3.27
CA HIS A 142 -6.71 1.95 -4.07
C HIS A 142 -7.48 0.83 -3.39
N VAL A 143 -8.69 1.14 -2.94
CA VAL A 143 -9.52 0.23 -2.15
C VAL A 143 -10.33 -0.68 -3.07
N ALA A 144 -10.51 -1.96 -2.71
CA ALA A 144 -11.35 -2.86 -3.49
C ALA A 144 -12.78 -2.27 -3.70
N PRO A 145 -13.34 -2.26 -4.94
CA PRO A 145 -14.65 -1.68 -5.27
C PRO A 145 -15.83 -2.15 -4.40
N GLY A 146 -15.72 -3.33 -3.77
CA GLY A 146 -16.73 -3.86 -2.87
C GLY A 146 -16.70 -3.30 -1.45
N LEU A 147 -15.77 -2.41 -1.12
CA LEU A 147 -15.60 -1.83 0.21
C LEU A 147 -15.97 -0.34 0.20
N ALA A 148 -16.93 0.05 1.03
CA ALA A 148 -17.28 1.45 1.23
C ALA A 148 -16.34 2.10 2.23
N VAL A 149 -15.97 3.37 1.98
CA VAL A 149 -15.34 4.21 2.99
C VAL A 149 -16.43 4.71 3.96
N LEU A 150 -16.41 4.21 5.18
CA LEU A 150 -17.39 4.55 6.22
C LEU A 150 -17.00 5.80 7.00
N SER A 151 -15.70 6.09 7.09
CA SER A 151 -15.20 7.33 7.66
C SER A 151 -13.73 7.56 7.34
N ALA A 152 -13.32 8.82 7.24
CA ALA A 152 -11.93 9.25 7.21
C ALA A 152 -11.75 10.39 8.22
N ARG A 153 -11.18 10.09 9.39
CA ARG A 153 -10.96 11.10 10.44
C ARG A 153 -9.77 10.73 11.31
N ASN A 154 -9.09 11.74 11.86
CA ASN A 154 -8.01 11.56 12.83
C ASN A 154 -6.98 10.52 12.37
N GLY A 155 -6.47 10.61 11.14
CA GLY A 155 -5.46 9.67 10.64
C GLY A 155 -5.92 8.23 10.47
N ARG A 156 -7.23 7.99 10.40
CA ARG A 156 -7.80 6.66 10.20
C ARG A 156 -8.94 6.71 9.19
N VAL A 157 -8.83 5.85 8.20
CA VAL A 157 -9.92 5.49 7.30
C VAL A 157 -10.50 4.15 7.74
N VAL A 158 -11.83 4.07 7.83
CA VAL A 158 -12.55 2.84 8.13
C VAL A 158 -13.27 2.41 6.86
N LEU A 159 -13.05 1.16 6.46
CA LEU A 159 -13.67 0.52 5.33
C LEU A 159 -14.72 -0.49 5.80
N GLY A 160 -15.73 -0.79 4.98
CA GLY A 160 -16.70 -1.82 5.32
C GLY A 160 -17.54 -2.39 4.17
N LYS A 161 -18.08 -3.58 4.42
CA LYS A 161 -19.06 -4.27 3.58
C LYS A 161 -19.95 -5.14 4.46
N GLY A 162 -21.24 -4.81 4.54
CA GLY A 162 -22.14 -5.40 5.54
C GLY A 162 -21.64 -5.09 6.96
N ASP A 163 -21.46 -6.11 7.79
CA ASP A 163 -20.92 -5.96 9.16
C ASP A 163 -19.39 -6.03 9.22
N TRP A 164 -18.73 -6.47 8.15
CA TRP A 164 -17.27 -6.55 8.12
C TRP A 164 -16.64 -5.16 8.05
N ARG A 165 -15.53 -4.96 8.77
CA ARG A 165 -14.77 -3.71 8.84
C ARG A 165 -13.29 -3.93 8.59
N ALA A 166 -12.62 -2.91 8.09
CA ALA A 166 -11.16 -2.80 8.16
C ALA A 166 -10.77 -1.35 8.46
N SER A 167 -9.51 -1.15 8.83
CA SER A 167 -8.97 0.19 9.03
C SER A 167 -7.65 0.38 8.32
N ILE A 168 -7.44 1.59 7.80
CA ILE A 168 -6.17 2.11 7.31
C ILE A 168 -5.82 3.25 8.26
N THR A 169 -4.79 3.08 9.09
CA THR A 169 -4.32 4.10 10.03
C THR A 169 -2.97 4.64 9.57
N GLN A 170 -2.82 5.96 9.49
CA GLN A 170 -1.58 6.61 9.07
C GLN A 170 -0.98 7.41 10.22
N LEU A 171 0.31 7.18 10.45
CA LEU A 171 1.11 7.83 11.49
C LEU A 171 2.30 8.58 10.87
N ALA A 172 2.83 9.57 11.58
CA ALA A 172 4.01 10.35 11.22
C ALA A 172 5.23 9.91 12.06
N PRO A 173 6.17 9.14 11.50
CA PRO A 173 7.45 8.84 12.13
C PRO A 173 8.33 10.09 12.30
N PRO A 174 9.27 10.11 13.27
CA PRO A 174 9.41 9.13 14.36
C PRO A 174 8.42 9.38 15.51
N SER A 175 7.57 10.41 15.41
CA SER A 175 6.70 10.84 16.50
C SER A 175 5.60 9.82 16.86
N GLY A 176 5.23 8.94 15.92
CA GLY A 176 4.12 8.00 16.08
C GLY A 176 2.75 8.66 16.16
N LYS A 177 2.66 9.99 16.03
CA LYS A 177 1.38 10.72 16.05
C LYS A 177 0.57 10.39 14.82
N ARG A 178 -0.75 10.44 14.94
CA ARG A 178 -1.65 10.26 13.79
C ARG A 178 -1.42 11.37 12.77
N LEU A 179 -1.12 11.00 11.54
CA LEU A 179 -1.07 11.92 10.42
C LEU A 179 -2.51 12.25 10.04
N THR A 180 -2.95 13.50 10.09
CA THR A 180 -4.36 13.89 9.83
C THR A 180 -4.50 14.66 8.53
N GLY A 181 -5.64 14.51 7.85
CA GLY A 181 -5.92 15.22 6.59
C GLY A 181 -5.97 14.28 5.38
N GLN A 182 -6.30 13.01 5.60
CA GLN A 182 -6.50 12.06 4.51
C GLN A 182 -7.57 12.55 3.57
N GLU A 183 -7.30 12.48 2.27
CA GLU A 183 -8.30 12.65 1.24
C GLU A 183 -8.81 11.29 0.79
N VAL A 184 -10.10 11.24 0.47
CA VAL A 184 -10.73 10.07 -0.15
C VAL A 184 -11.24 10.52 -1.50
N ARG A 185 -10.62 10.00 -2.55
CA ARG A 185 -10.96 10.31 -3.94
C ARG A 185 -11.70 9.13 -4.54
N HIS A 186 -12.59 9.42 -5.49
CA HIS A 186 -13.18 8.37 -6.31
C HIS A 186 -12.36 8.19 -7.58
N SER A 187 -12.20 6.95 -8.02
CA SER A 187 -11.55 6.62 -9.29
C SER A 187 -12.24 5.41 -9.92
N THR A 188 -11.90 5.12 -11.15
CA THR A 188 -12.40 3.97 -11.90
C THR A 188 -11.24 3.02 -12.20
N ILE A 189 -11.36 1.76 -11.84
CA ILE A 189 -10.33 0.74 -12.14
C ILE A 189 -10.88 -0.33 -13.08
N SER A 190 -9.98 -1.03 -13.77
CA SER A 190 -10.31 -2.18 -14.59
C SER A 190 -10.39 -3.43 -13.73
N THR A 191 -11.51 -4.13 -13.81
CA THR A 191 -11.72 -5.45 -13.17
C THR A 191 -11.59 -6.60 -14.17
N GLY A 192 -11.35 -6.28 -15.44
CA GLY A 192 -11.18 -7.22 -16.52
C GLY A 192 -11.24 -6.53 -17.88
N TYR A 193 -10.98 -7.29 -18.94
CA TYR A 193 -11.02 -6.74 -20.30
C TYR A 193 -12.39 -6.10 -20.59
N LEU A 194 -12.36 -4.82 -20.97
CA LEU A 194 -13.55 -3.98 -21.22
C LEU A 194 -14.53 -3.88 -20.03
N LYS A 195 -14.04 -4.06 -18.79
CA LYS A 195 -14.84 -3.97 -17.57
C LYS A 195 -14.22 -3.03 -16.57
N THR A 196 -15.01 -2.09 -16.08
CA THR A 196 -14.59 -1.15 -15.03
C THR A 196 -15.43 -1.27 -13.78
N ALA A 197 -14.91 -0.76 -12.67
CA ALA A 197 -15.63 -0.58 -11.42
C ALA A 197 -15.12 0.69 -10.71
N GLU A 198 -16.02 1.33 -9.97
CA GLU A 198 -15.67 2.47 -9.12
C GLU A 198 -14.91 2.00 -7.88
N THR A 199 -13.90 2.77 -7.48
CA THR A 199 -13.07 2.54 -6.29
C THR A 199 -12.94 3.84 -5.50
N SER A 200 -12.51 3.70 -4.24
CA SER A 200 -12.03 4.82 -3.44
C SER A 200 -10.51 4.74 -3.32
N VAL A 201 -9.83 5.87 -3.48
CA VAL A 201 -8.39 6.02 -3.25
C VAL A 201 -8.20 6.81 -1.96
N VAL A 202 -7.52 6.22 -0.98
CA VAL A 202 -7.11 6.91 0.23
C VAL A 202 -5.74 7.53 0.01
N GLU A 203 -5.67 8.85 0.08
CA GLU A 203 -4.44 9.63 -0.08
C GLU A 203 -4.01 10.22 1.28
N SER A 204 -2.74 10.04 1.64
CA SER A 204 -2.19 10.71 2.83
C SER A 204 -1.88 12.19 2.57
N PRO A 205 -1.87 13.05 3.59
CA PRO A 205 -1.14 14.30 3.53
C PRO A 205 0.32 14.10 3.14
N ALA A 206 0.93 15.14 2.58
CA ALA A 206 2.36 15.18 2.31
C ALA A 206 3.17 15.11 3.62
N ALA A 207 4.17 14.24 3.67
CA ALA A 207 5.07 14.08 4.82
C ALA A 207 6.43 13.52 4.36
N PRO A 208 7.52 13.72 5.11
CA PRO A 208 8.82 13.10 4.80
C PRO A 208 8.82 11.57 4.98
N ALA A 209 7.91 11.07 5.82
CA ALA A 209 7.67 9.65 6.03
C ALA A 209 6.21 9.41 6.42
N VAL A 210 5.66 8.27 5.98
CA VAL A 210 4.30 7.84 6.33
C VAL A 210 4.36 6.39 6.77
N LEU A 211 3.87 6.11 7.98
CA LEU A 211 3.62 4.74 8.42
C LEU A 211 2.14 4.43 8.26
N THR A 212 1.79 3.52 7.35
CA THR A 212 0.43 3.03 7.15
C THR A 212 0.24 1.66 7.79
N VAL A 213 -0.85 1.49 8.54
CA VAL A 213 -1.24 0.24 9.20
C VAL A 213 -2.61 -0.17 8.68
N ILE A 214 -2.68 -1.30 7.99
CA ILE A 214 -3.91 -1.88 7.45
C ILE A 214 -4.30 -3.08 8.32
N VAL A 215 -5.48 -3.02 8.93
CA VAL A 215 -6.00 -4.07 9.82
C VAL A 215 -7.38 -4.53 9.34
N PRO A 216 -7.48 -5.72 8.74
CA PRO A 216 -8.73 -6.39 8.40
C PRO A 216 -9.53 -6.80 9.65
N GLY A 217 -10.84 -6.94 9.50
CA GLY A 217 -11.75 -7.36 10.57
C GLY A 217 -12.02 -6.33 11.66
N HIS A 218 -11.32 -5.19 11.69
CA HIS A 218 -11.39 -4.23 12.80
C HIS A 218 -11.45 -2.78 12.31
N ALA A 219 -12.51 -2.06 12.73
CA ALA A 219 -12.62 -0.62 12.48
C ALA A 219 -11.66 0.21 13.35
N HIS A 220 -11.40 -0.27 14.57
CA HIS A 220 -10.70 0.50 15.61
C HIS A 220 -9.66 -0.34 16.36
N PRO A 221 -8.66 -0.91 15.66
CA PRO A 221 -7.55 -1.54 16.36
C PRO A 221 -6.82 -0.51 17.23
N ALA A 222 -6.28 -0.95 18.36
CA ALA A 222 -5.32 -0.16 19.12
C ALA A 222 -3.98 -0.22 18.38
N VAL A 223 -3.46 0.96 18.03
CA VAL A 223 -2.19 1.11 17.31
C VAL A 223 -1.34 2.02 18.17
N THR A 224 -0.25 1.48 18.69
CA THR A 224 0.64 2.16 19.63
C THR A 224 2.04 2.20 19.03
N TRP A 225 2.69 3.34 19.11
CA TRP A 225 4.08 3.51 18.74
C TRP A 225 4.89 3.74 20.01
N ALA A 226 5.93 2.94 20.24
CA ALA A 226 6.83 3.06 21.37
C ALA A 226 8.21 2.48 21.01
N ASP A 227 9.27 3.12 21.50
CA ASP A 227 10.65 2.60 21.40
C ASP A 227 11.10 2.19 19.98
N GLY A 228 10.67 2.94 18.95
CA GLY A 228 10.98 2.65 17.56
C GLY A 228 10.23 1.44 16.98
N GLY A 229 9.26 0.89 17.71
CA GLY A 229 8.37 -0.18 17.27
C GLY A 229 6.91 0.25 17.23
N LEU A 230 6.12 -0.50 16.47
CA LEU A 230 4.67 -0.37 16.40
C LEU A 230 4.02 -1.62 16.99
N SER A 231 3.00 -1.48 17.83
CA SER A 231 2.15 -2.59 18.26
C SER A 231 0.72 -2.39 17.76
N VAL A 232 0.13 -3.45 17.22
CA VAL A 232 -1.25 -3.52 16.77
C VAL A 232 -1.98 -4.54 17.63
N ARG A 233 -2.99 -4.08 18.37
CA ARG A 233 -3.83 -4.94 19.21
C ARG A 233 -5.27 -4.91 18.73
N THR A 234 -5.84 -6.10 18.63
CA THR A 234 -7.22 -6.37 18.22
C THR A 234 -7.89 -7.30 19.23
N SER A 235 -9.18 -7.61 19.04
CA SER A 235 -9.84 -8.66 19.83
C SER A 235 -9.30 -10.07 19.53
N GLN A 236 -8.55 -10.24 18.44
CA GLN A 236 -7.99 -11.52 18.02
C GLN A 236 -6.54 -11.73 18.48
N GLY A 237 -5.88 -10.70 19.01
CA GLY A 237 -4.50 -10.78 19.49
C GLY A 237 -3.71 -9.49 19.32
N GLU A 238 -2.40 -9.60 19.47
CA GLU A 238 -1.45 -8.50 19.35
C GLU A 238 -0.27 -8.90 18.48
N ALA A 239 0.21 -7.96 17.66
CA ALA A 239 1.43 -8.10 16.88
C ALA A 239 2.31 -6.85 17.07
N THR A 240 3.60 -7.06 17.28
CA THR A 240 4.60 -5.99 17.37
C THR A 240 5.48 -6.00 16.13
N PHE A 241 5.70 -4.84 15.54
CA PHE A 241 6.42 -4.61 14.30
C PHE A 241 7.67 -3.79 14.64
N PRO A 242 8.86 -4.39 14.64
CA PRO A 242 10.09 -3.62 14.75
C PRO A 242 10.22 -2.77 13.48
N LEU A 243 10.47 -1.47 13.63
CA LEU A 243 10.74 -0.61 12.50
C LEU A 243 12.23 -0.31 12.48
N SER A 244 12.87 -0.64 11.37
CA SER A 244 14.23 -0.19 11.10
C SER A 244 14.19 1.33 11.00
N THR A 245 14.85 2.01 11.94
CA THR A 245 15.14 3.44 11.84
C THR A 245 16.28 3.71 10.88
#